data_AF-A0A7S3VXD0-F1
#
_entry.id   AF-A0A7S3VXD0-F1
#
_cell.length_a   1.000
_cell.length_b   1.000
_cell.length_c   1.000
_cell.angle_alpha   90.00
_cell.angle_beta   90.00
_cell.angle_gamma   90.00
#
_symmetry.space_group_name_H-M   'P 1'
#
loop_
_entity.id
_entity.type
_entity.pdbx_description
1 polymer ?
#
loop_
_entity_poly.entity_id
_entity_poly.type
_entity_poly.pdbx_seq_one_letter_code
_entity_poly.pdbx_strand_id
1 'polypeptide(L)'
;KSGFKLQQQIMLQLIAASENGLLNEVFPKQRVMEFLFDMIGKSFPTLHRSQAEIFVLQCFNKARNPAEFQQHIRDFLIQLREWGGQEDTLYDEERKEALQHAQIAESQWRQQVPGLVPQYDPSRVAEAEMDDV
;
A
#
# COMPACT_ATOMS: atom_id res chain seq x y z
N LYS A 1 9.72 -12.83 11.75
CA LYS A 1 10.11 -14.12 11.12
C LYS A 1 11.57 -14.41 11.46
N SER A 2 11.92 -15.64 11.85
CA SER A 2 13.27 -16.02 12.31
C SER A 2 14.40 -15.75 11.31
N GLY A 3 14.11 -15.71 10.01
CA GLY A 3 15.10 -15.42 8.95
C GLY A 3 15.45 -13.95 8.73
N PHE A 4 14.73 -13.01 9.37
CA PHE A 4 14.87 -11.58 9.07
C PHE A 4 16.28 -11.02 9.34
N LYS A 5 16.89 -11.44 10.45
CA LYS A 5 18.27 -11.03 10.79
C LYS A 5 19.28 -11.46 9.72
N LEU A 6 19.13 -12.68 9.21
CA LEU A 6 20.00 -13.21 8.15
C LEU A 6 19.77 -12.48 6.83
N GLN A 7 18.51 -12.20 6.49
CA GLN A 7 18.15 -11.41 5.30
C GLN A 7 18.79 -10.01 5.34
N GLN A 8 18.71 -9.32 6.47
CA GLN A 8 19.36 -8.02 6.66
C GLN A 8 20.88 -8.12 6.49
N GLN A 9 21.50 -9.18 7.00
CA GLN A 9 22.94 -9.40 6.88
C GLN A 9 23.39 -9.66 5.44
N ILE A 10 22.65 -10.50 4.70
CA ILE A 10 22.92 -10.76 3.28
C ILE A 10 22.80 -9.47 2.47
N MET A 11 21.71 -8.73 2.68
CA MET A 11 21.47 -7.47 1.99
C MET A 11 22.58 -6.45 2.28
N LEU A 12 23.00 -6.33 3.54
CA LEU A 12 24.13 -5.47 3.94
C LEU A 12 25.42 -5.84 3.21
N GLN A 13 25.75 -7.13 3.12
CA GLN A 13 26.97 -7.57 2.43
C GLN A 13 26.94 -7.25 0.93
N LEU A 14 25.80 -7.45 0.27
CA LEU A 14 25.65 -7.12 -1.15
C LEU A 14 25.80 -5.61 -1.41
N ILE A 15 25.16 -4.79 -0.58
CA ILE A 15 25.24 -3.33 -0.70
C ILE A 15 26.66 -2.84 -0.39
N ALA A 16 27.29 -3.37 0.65
CA ALA A 16 28.69 -3.04 0.98
C ALA A 16 29.65 -3.45 -0.15
N ALA A 17 29.45 -4.60 -0.79
CA ALA A 17 30.25 -5.01 -1.94
C ALA A 17 30.08 -4.06 -3.12
N SER A 18 28.86 -3.61 -3.39
CA SER A 18 28.59 -2.59 -4.41
C SER A 18 29.20 -1.23 -4.05
N GLU A 19 29.13 -0.81 -2.78
CA GLU A 19 29.64 0.49 -2.30
C GLU A 19 31.16 0.56 -2.36
N ASN A 20 31.83 -0.55 -2.03
CA ASN A 20 33.28 -0.67 -2.07
C ASN A 20 33.83 -0.86 -3.49
N GLY A 21 32.96 -0.87 -4.52
CA GLY A 21 33.36 -1.00 -5.92
C GLY A 21 33.77 -2.41 -6.34
N LEU A 22 33.57 -3.43 -5.49
CA LEU A 22 33.92 -4.83 -5.81
C LEU A 22 33.12 -5.36 -7.02
N LEU A 23 31.95 -4.78 -7.27
CA LEU A 23 31.08 -5.15 -8.38
C LEU A 23 31.19 -4.20 -9.58
N ASN A 24 31.99 -3.13 -9.51
CA ASN A 24 31.90 -2.00 -10.43
C ASN A 24 32.17 -2.38 -11.90
N GLU A 25 33.00 -3.40 -12.15
CA GLU A 25 33.31 -3.88 -13.50
C GLU A 25 32.13 -4.58 -14.19
N VAL A 26 31.22 -5.18 -13.40
CA VAL A 26 30.08 -5.95 -13.91
C VAL A 26 28.77 -5.18 -13.71
N PHE A 27 28.59 -4.62 -12.52
CA PHE A 27 27.43 -3.84 -12.09
C PHE A 27 27.89 -2.56 -11.39
N PRO A 28 27.88 -1.41 -12.08
CA PRO A 28 28.14 -0.12 -11.46
C PRO A 28 27.14 0.15 -10.33
N LYS A 29 27.60 0.82 -9.27
CA LYS A 29 26.76 1.21 -8.11
C LYS A 29 25.44 1.84 -8.53
N GLN A 30 25.49 2.75 -9.50
CA GLN A 30 24.31 3.45 -10.02
C GLN A 30 23.23 2.47 -10.52
N ARG A 31 23.64 1.43 -11.24
CA ARG A 31 22.71 0.40 -11.77
C ARG A 31 22.11 -0.45 -10.67
N VAL A 32 22.86 -0.73 -9.61
CA VAL A 32 22.36 -1.44 -8.42
C VAL A 32 21.33 -0.57 -7.68
N MET A 33 21.60 0.72 -7.53
CA MET A 33 20.66 1.68 -6.93
C MET A 33 19.36 1.78 -7.73
N GLU A 34 19.45 1.92 -9.05
CA GLU A 34 18.30 1.95 -9.96
C GLU A 34 17.47 0.65 -9.87
N PHE A 35 18.14 -0.50 -9.86
CA PHE A 35 17.47 -1.79 -9.71
C PHE A 35 16.72 -1.91 -8.38
N LEU A 36 17.34 -1.51 -7.27
CA LEU A 36 16.71 -1.54 -5.95
C LEU A 36 15.52 -0.57 -5.88
N PHE A 37 15.67 0.62 -6.46
CA PHE A 37 14.60 1.61 -6.55
C PHE A 37 13.39 1.06 -7.32
N ASP A 38 13.61 0.49 -8.51
CA ASP A 38 12.55 -0.11 -9.32
C ASP A 38 11.89 -1.31 -8.63
N MET A 39 12.68 -2.15 -7.95
CA MET A 39 12.17 -3.29 -7.19
C MET A 39 11.23 -2.83 -6.06
N ILE A 40 11.66 -1.83 -5.28
CA ILE A 40 10.87 -1.29 -4.17
C ILE A 40 9.58 -0.65 -4.71
N GLY A 41 9.67 0.16 -5.76
CA GLY A 41 8.48 0.77 -6.39
C GLY A 41 7.47 -0.25 -6.91
N LYS A 42 7.93 -1.38 -7.46
CA LYS A 42 7.04 -2.48 -7.90
C LYS A 42 6.46 -3.27 -6.74
N SER A 43 7.20 -3.41 -5.64
CA SER A 43 6.79 -4.22 -4.49
C SER A 43 5.81 -3.47 -3.58
N PHE A 44 5.84 -2.14 -3.58
CA PHE A 44 5.02 -1.29 -2.73
C PHE A 44 4.37 -0.16 -3.55
N PRO A 45 3.23 -0.41 -4.22
CA PRO A 45 2.60 0.56 -5.12
C PRO A 45 2.11 1.85 -4.44
N THR A 46 1.77 1.77 -3.15
CA THR A 46 1.32 2.90 -2.32
C THR A 46 2.49 3.73 -1.75
N LEU A 47 3.74 3.27 -1.95
CA LEU A 47 4.92 3.99 -1.49
C LEU A 47 5.21 5.17 -2.43
N HIS A 48 5.39 6.37 -1.87
CA HIS A 48 5.72 7.53 -2.68
C HIS A 48 7.12 7.39 -3.28
N ARG A 49 7.27 7.79 -4.55
CA ARG A 49 8.53 7.64 -5.31
C ARG A 49 9.74 8.25 -4.58
N SER A 50 9.58 9.44 -3.99
CA SER A 50 10.67 10.09 -3.24
C SER A 50 11.07 9.32 -1.97
N GLN A 51 10.13 8.61 -1.34
CA GLN A 51 10.44 7.79 -0.16
C GLN A 51 11.28 6.57 -0.56
N ALA A 52 10.95 5.94 -1.69
CA ALA A 52 11.76 4.85 -2.24
C ALA A 52 13.19 5.30 -2.58
N GLU A 53 13.34 6.48 -3.19
CA GLU A 53 14.65 7.06 -3.51
C GLU A 53 15.48 7.34 -2.23
N ILE A 54 14.87 7.98 -1.23
CA ILE A 54 15.52 8.27 0.06
C ILE A 54 15.92 6.96 0.75
N PHE A 55 15.05 5.95 0.75
CA PHE A 55 15.34 4.65 1.34
C PHE A 55 16.56 3.99 0.69
N VAL A 56 16.60 3.92 -0.65
CA VAL A 56 17.73 3.33 -1.37
C VAL A 56 19.01 4.11 -1.06
N LEU A 57 18.99 5.44 -1.12
CA LEU A 57 20.16 6.27 -0.80
C LEU A 57 20.68 6.00 0.62
N GLN A 58 19.78 5.97 1.60
CA GLN A 58 20.12 5.73 3.01
C GLN A 58 20.64 4.30 3.25
N CYS A 59 20.17 3.30 2.49
CA CYS A 59 20.72 1.95 2.55
C CYS A 59 22.22 1.92 2.23
N PHE A 60 22.68 2.65 1.20
CA PHE A 60 24.11 2.74 0.88
C PHE A 60 24.88 3.57 1.90
N ASN A 61 24.33 4.72 2.34
CA ASN A 61 24.99 5.57 3.34
C ASN A 61 25.22 4.85 4.68
N LYS A 62 24.28 4.00 5.08
CA LYS A 62 24.31 3.26 6.36
C LYS A 62 24.99 1.90 6.26
N ALA A 63 25.39 1.46 5.06
CA ALA A 63 26.03 0.15 4.85
C ALA A 63 27.37 -0.02 5.58
N ARG A 64 28.00 1.07 6.04
CA ARG A 64 29.24 1.03 6.84
C ARG A 64 29.02 0.63 8.30
N ASN A 65 27.81 0.81 8.81
CA ASN A 65 27.46 0.49 10.19
C ASN A 65 26.30 -0.52 10.23
N PRO A 66 26.56 -1.81 10.53
CA PRO A 66 25.53 -2.85 10.55
C PRO A 66 24.34 -2.54 11.46
N ALA A 67 24.57 -1.87 12.60
CA ALA A 67 23.51 -1.54 13.54
C ALA A 67 22.56 -0.47 12.97
N GLU A 68 23.12 0.58 12.37
CA GLU A 68 22.34 1.64 11.71
C GLU A 68 21.60 1.11 10.49
N PHE A 69 22.23 0.26 9.69
CA PHE A 69 21.57 -0.36 8.55
C PHE A 69 20.37 -1.21 8.99
N GLN A 70 20.58 -2.08 9.99
CA GLN A 70 19.49 -2.91 10.52
C GLN A 70 18.35 -2.09 11.12
N GLN A 71 18.68 -0.99 11.81
CA GLN A 71 17.68 -0.06 12.32
C GLN A 71 16.91 0.60 11.17
N HIS A 72 17.61 1.13 10.17
CA HIS A 72 16.99 1.77 9.01
C HIS A 72 16.01 0.84 8.27
N ILE A 73 16.38 -0.42 8.07
CA ILE A 73 15.48 -1.42 7.46
C ILE A 73 14.24 -1.66 8.35
N ARG A 74 14.38 -1.70 9.68
CA ARG A 74 13.23 -1.87 10.59
C ARG A 74 12.30 -0.66 10.52
N ASP A 75 12.85 0.54 10.59
CA ASP A 75 12.09 1.79 10.57
C ASP A 75 11.30 1.92 9.26
N PHE A 76 11.92 1.58 8.13
CA PHE A 76 11.24 1.55 6.84
C PHE A 76 10.07 0.57 6.79
N LEU A 77 10.24 -0.64 7.35
CA LEU A 77 9.16 -1.63 7.39
C LEU A 77 8.00 -1.22 8.31
N ILE A 78 8.28 -0.45 9.36
CA ILE A 78 7.25 0.11 10.24
C ILE A 78 6.47 1.20 9.49
N GLN A 79 7.17 2.13 8.82
CA GLN A 79 6.57 3.19 8.02
C GLN A 79 5.68 2.63 6.89
N LEU A 80 6.15 1.57 6.20
CA LEU A 80 5.35 0.89 5.17
C LEU A 80 4.01 0.38 5.70
N ARG A 81 3.95 -0.09 6.95
CA ARG A 81 2.70 -0.56 7.57
C ARG A 81 1.71 0.59 7.80
N GLU A 82 2.21 1.78 8.12
CA GLU A 82 1.37 2.96 8.37
C GLU A 82 0.75 3.46 7.06
N TRP A 83 1.50 3.43 5.96
CA TRP A 83 1.00 3.86 4.65
C TRP A 83 0.04 2.85 4.00
N GLY A 84 0.29 1.55 4.18
CA GLY A 84 -0.60 0.51 3.66
C GLY A 84 -1.95 0.39 4.39
N GLY A 85 -2.10 1.01 5.56
CA GLY A 85 -3.34 0.95 6.35
C GLY A 85 -4.27 2.15 6.21
N GLN A 86 -3.78 3.30 5.73
CA GLN A 86 -4.53 4.56 5.71
C GLN A 86 -5.34 4.79 4.41
N GLU A 87 -4.84 4.37 3.25
CA GLU A 87 -5.57 4.56 1.98
C GLU A 87 -6.78 3.63 1.84
N ASP A 88 -6.63 2.34 2.10
CA ASP A 88 -7.72 1.36 1.92
C ASP A 88 -8.96 1.70 2.77
N THR A 89 -8.76 2.21 4.00
CA THR A 89 -9.89 2.56 4.88
C THR A 89 -10.68 3.78 4.42
N LEU A 90 -10.03 4.75 3.78
CA LEU A 90 -10.70 5.99 3.37
C LEU A 90 -11.50 5.79 2.08
N TYR A 91 -10.96 5.02 1.13
CA TYR A 91 -11.65 4.72 -0.13
C TYR A 91 -12.82 3.74 0.05
N ASP A 92 -12.77 2.85 1.04
CA ASP A 92 -13.90 1.96 1.34
C ASP A 92 -15.14 2.71 1.83
N GLU A 93 -14.96 3.78 2.61
CA GLU A 93 -16.06 4.60 3.12
C GLU A 93 -16.66 5.46 1.99
N GLU A 94 -15.83 6.18 1.23
CA GLU A 94 -16.29 6.99 0.08
C GLU A 94 -16.98 6.13 -0.99
N ARG A 95 -16.49 4.90 -1.23
CA ARG A 95 -17.13 3.97 -2.17
C ARG A 95 -18.49 3.50 -1.68
N LYS A 96 -18.66 3.24 -0.37
CA LYS A 96 -19.97 2.88 0.22
C LYS A 96 -20.95 4.03 0.12
N GLU A 97 -20.53 5.26 0.42
CA GLU A 97 -21.37 6.45 0.31
C GLU A 97 -21.82 6.68 -1.14
N ALA A 98 -20.93 6.55 -2.12
CA ALA A 98 -21.28 6.67 -3.53
C ALA A 98 -22.29 5.59 -3.98
N LEU A 99 -22.13 4.35 -3.52
CA LEU A 99 -23.06 3.25 -3.78
C LEU A 99 -24.42 3.48 -3.12
N GLN A 100 -24.47 4.03 -1.91
CA GLN A 100 -25.72 4.39 -1.23
C GLN A 100 -26.44 5.53 -1.96
N HIS A 101 -25.72 6.60 -2.32
CA HIS A 101 -26.29 7.71 -3.08
C HIS A 101 -26.84 7.27 -4.44
N ALA A 102 -26.14 6.39 -5.16
CA ALA A 102 -26.61 5.83 -6.41
C ALA A 102 -27.91 5.00 -6.23
N GLN A 103 -27.98 4.17 -5.19
CA GLN A 103 -29.18 3.38 -4.88
C GLN A 103 -30.38 4.26 -4.53
N ILE A 104 -30.17 5.33 -3.74
CA ILE A 104 -31.22 6.29 -3.39
C ILE A 104 -31.72 7.01 -4.64
N ALA A 105 -30.82 7.48 -5.50
CA ALA A 105 -31.20 8.15 -6.75
C ALA A 105 -31.97 7.22 -7.71
N GLU A 106 -31.56 5.96 -7.83
CA GLU A 106 -32.25 4.96 -8.64
C GLU A 106 -33.63 4.61 -8.07
N SER A 107 -33.75 4.52 -6.74
CA SER A 107 -35.03 4.33 -6.05
C SER A 107 -35.98 5.51 -6.29
N GLN A 108 -35.51 6.75 -6.13
CA GLN A 108 -36.32 7.95 -6.38
C GLN A 108 -36.78 8.04 -7.83
N TRP A 109 -35.91 7.74 -8.80
CA TRP A 109 -36.27 7.73 -10.21
C TRP A 109 -37.32 6.66 -10.54
N ARG A 110 -37.17 5.45 -9.99
CA ARG A 110 -38.17 4.37 -10.14
C ARG A 110 -39.53 4.72 -9.53
N GLN A 111 -39.56 5.45 -8.40
CA GLN A 111 -40.80 5.87 -7.74
C GLN A 111 -41.56 6.96 -8.53
N GLN A 112 -40.86 7.80 -9.30
CA GLN A 112 -41.47 8.90 -10.05
C GLN A 112 -42.04 8.48 -11.41
N VAL A 113 -41.72 7.27 -11.89
CA VAL A 113 -42.21 6.76 -13.17
C VAL A 113 -43.32 5.72 -12.91
N PRO A 114 -44.60 6.06 -13.21
CA PRO A 114 -45.71 5.12 -13.05
C PRO A 114 -45.49 3.86 -13.90
N GLY A 115 -45.40 2.70 -13.26
CA GLY A 115 -45.23 1.39 -13.90
C GLY A 115 -43.87 0.72 -13.74
N LEU A 116 -42.86 1.38 -13.14
CA LEU A 116 -41.52 0.81 -12.92
C LEU A 116 -41.27 0.24 -11.52
N VAL A 117 -42.23 0.35 -10.60
CA VAL A 117 -42.13 -0.26 -9.25
C VAL A 117 -42.79 -1.65 -9.30
N PRO A 118 -42.04 -2.75 -9.07
CA PRO A 118 -42.62 -4.07 -8.94
C PRO A 118 -43.66 -4.07 -7.81
N GLN A 119 -44.82 -4.71 -8.03
CA GLN A 119 -45.89 -4.79 -7.00
C GLN A 119 -45.48 -5.55 -5.73
N TYR A 120 -44.34 -6.25 -5.78
CA TYR A 120 -43.73 -6.93 -4.64
C TYR A 120 -42.23 -6.61 -4.59
N ASP A 121 -41.84 -5.82 -3.59
CA ASP A 121 -40.44 -5.61 -3.20
C ASP A 121 -40.27 -6.14 -1.76
N PRO A 122 -39.60 -7.28 -1.55
CA PRO A 122 -39.40 -7.86 -0.23
C PRO A 122 -38.54 -6.97 0.70
N SER A 123 -37.90 -5.93 0.18
CA SER A 123 -37.14 -4.95 0.99
C SER A 123 -38.06 -3.96 1.70
N ARG A 124 -39.24 -3.65 1.13
CA ARG A 124 -40.20 -2.68 1.71
C ARG A 124 -41.08 -3.27 2.82
N VAL A 125 -41.26 -4.59 2.84
CA VAL A 125 -41.98 -5.27 3.94
C VAL A 125 -41.14 -5.38 5.20
N ALA A 126 -39.82 -5.46 5.08
CA ALA A 126 -38.92 -5.50 6.23
C ALA A 126 -38.81 -4.15 6.98
N GLU A 127 -38.90 -3.03 6.27
CA GLU A 127 -38.92 -1.68 6.88
C GLU A 127 -40.25 -1.38 7.58
N ALA A 128 -41.37 -1.88 7.05
CA ALA A 128 -42.70 -1.68 7.64
C ALA A 128 -42.94 -2.51 8.92
N GLU A 129 -42.20 -3.59 9.15
CA GLU A 129 -42.29 -4.40 10.37
C GLU A 129 -41.41 -3.86 11.53
N MET A 130 -40.49 -2.92 11.27
CA MET A 130 -39.67 -2.28 12.32
C MET A 130 -40.29 -1.01 12.93
N ASP A 131 -41.30 -0.42 12.29
CA ASP A 131 -42.00 0.78 12.77
C ASP A 131 -43.22 0.47 13.66
N ASP A 132 -43.52 -0.81 13.91
CA ASP A 132 -44.71 -1.27 14.69
C ASP A 132 -44.34 -1.97 16.03
N VAL A 133 -43.20 -1.59 16.63
CA VAL A 133 -42.80 -1.99 18.01
C VAL A 133 -42.39 -0.79 18.86
#